data_AF-A0A955IRA4-F1
#
_entry.id   AF-A0A955IRA4-F1
#
_cell.length_a   1.000
_cell.length_b   1.000
_cell.length_c   1.000
_cell.angle_alpha   90.00
_cell.angle_beta   90.00
_cell.angle_gamma   90.00
#
_symmetry.space_group_name_H-M   'P 1'
#
loop_
_entity.id
_entity.type
_entity.pdbx_description
1 polymer ?
#
loop_
_entity_poly.entity_id
_entity_poly.type
_entity_poly.pdbx_seq_one_letter_code
_entity_poly.pdbx_strand_id
1 'polypeptide(L)'
;MTRARANLSTVMLLLMAVAIVTALTGCESAPRNLSAIRAYYNYDFTTAREGLRADTYARIDDQTLLNQGRLGLASLADGDLDEAERNLGAAFDLLSTAGLNEDRTVAAVLSHEGARIWKGEPFEQALLYYYTSLIYAMRGDWENMRAASANALFRLTDFGAERNKEQLARDAARTDTDPGDMYTAVDTDFALGLLMQAIGTDLSGLGGADRIFDDVATLRPNLEATINTLRSRDYDTLLVVEYGKGPTKIAYGPDNALSRFEPQEYGKASLSVDVAGSHAVTIAPICAVDDMARDLRWNNFEDVRVAKSVLGDVLIVGGAIVAGSATEYERRPGRGYRSNVNADTDWGQVAAGVGMMLAGALAKSGAQADTRYLEFVPDAMFIAPLNLGQPADVSLRLGSPANVAMTLADVAPGSSGDPRVYYVRLFDGNGEQPAWLTRTNPIYGNDVTGVRPGDFPWILGGHDVSTPSREVLDAYHANGFLLDWTLSDLRDAYEAEGILMGAGAEDRMDVPRNPSYRHILEGGLGLFTPAAHSAGYKRLMFMNHGTYQPTSELVRNTADAIRVRLEQAPPESAAPKE
;
A
#
# COMPACT_ATOMS: atom_id res chain seq x y z
N MET A 1 -45.56 23.01 45.87
CA MET A 1 -44.54 21.98 45.57
C MET A 1 -44.73 21.26 44.23
N THR A 2 -45.88 21.35 43.57
CA THR A 2 -46.16 20.68 42.28
C THR A 2 -45.57 21.37 41.05
N ARG A 3 -45.40 22.70 41.04
CA ARG A 3 -44.77 23.43 39.90
C ARG A 3 -43.26 23.24 39.76
N ALA A 4 -42.55 22.90 40.84
CA ALA A 4 -41.09 22.69 40.80
C ALA A 4 -40.70 21.37 40.12
N ARG A 5 -41.57 20.34 40.16
CA ARG A 5 -41.31 19.04 39.55
C ARG A 5 -41.48 19.03 38.02
N ALA A 6 -42.33 19.90 37.48
CA ALA A 6 -42.53 20.04 36.03
C ALA A 6 -41.33 20.72 35.32
N ASN A 7 -40.63 21.63 36.01
CA ASN A 7 -39.45 22.28 35.44
C ASN A 7 -38.23 21.37 35.42
N LEU A 8 -38.07 20.49 36.42
CA LEU A 8 -36.94 19.56 36.48
C LEU A 8 -37.00 18.49 35.37
N SER A 9 -38.21 17.99 35.07
CA SER A 9 -38.45 17.00 34.03
C SER A 9 -38.21 17.57 32.63
N THR A 10 -38.61 18.82 32.39
CA THR A 10 -38.39 19.50 31.10
C THR A 10 -36.91 19.79 30.86
N VAL A 11 -36.18 20.25 31.90
CA VAL A 11 -34.73 20.49 31.81
C VAL A 11 -33.95 19.19 31.61
N MET A 12 -34.36 18.10 32.28
CA MET A 12 -33.72 16.80 32.13
C MET A 12 -33.96 16.19 30.74
N LEU A 13 -35.17 16.34 30.16
CA LEU A 13 -35.48 15.95 28.78
C LEU A 13 -34.66 16.76 27.76
N LEU A 14 -34.48 18.07 28.00
CA LEU A 14 -33.68 18.92 27.11
C LEU A 14 -32.19 18.55 27.17
N LEU A 15 -31.65 18.27 28.37
CA LEU A 15 -30.27 17.81 28.54
C LEU A 15 -30.05 16.42 27.95
N MET A 16 -31.02 15.52 28.06
CA MET A 16 -30.96 14.21 27.40
C MET A 16 -31.00 14.35 25.88
N ALA A 17 -31.86 15.22 25.34
CA ALA A 17 -31.93 15.50 23.91
C ALA A 17 -30.63 16.13 23.38
N VAL A 18 -30.03 17.08 24.11
CA VAL A 18 -28.73 17.67 23.75
C VAL A 18 -27.61 16.63 23.81
N ALA A 19 -27.57 15.79 24.86
CA ALA A 19 -26.60 14.70 24.97
C ALA A 19 -26.71 13.69 23.82
N ILE A 20 -27.95 13.34 23.42
CA ILE A 20 -28.22 12.47 22.27
C ILE A 20 -27.77 13.12 20.97
N VAL A 21 -28.08 14.41 20.74
CA VAL A 21 -27.67 15.13 19.53
C VAL A 21 -26.15 15.27 19.44
N THR A 22 -25.44 15.52 20.54
CA THR A 22 -23.97 15.57 20.57
C THR A 22 -23.30 14.20 20.43
N ALA A 23 -23.98 13.12 20.84
CA ALA A 23 -23.49 11.76 20.64
C ALA A 23 -23.68 11.27 19.19
N LEU A 24 -24.57 11.91 18.41
CA LEU A 24 -24.87 11.55 17.02
C LEU A 24 -24.02 12.31 15.99
N THR A 25 -23.29 13.37 16.37
CA THR A 25 -22.26 13.98 15.51
C THR A 25 -20.99 13.13 15.58
N GLY A 26 -21.02 11.96 14.95
CA GLY A 26 -19.87 11.06 14.88
C GLY A 26 -18.71 11.70 14.14
N CYS A 27 -17.54 11.75 14.80
CA CYS A 27 -16.29 12.15 14.16
C CYS A 27 -15.93 11.11 13.09
N GLU A 28 -16.16 11.43 11.81
CA GLU A 28 -15.53 10.70 10.72
C GLU A 28 -14.02 10.84 10.90
N SER A 29 -13.33 9.73 11.22
CA SER A 29 -11.88 9.74 11.31
C SER A 29 -11.34 9.86 9.90
N ALA A 30 -11.04 11.10 9.47
CA ALA A 30 -10.37 11.37 8.22
C ALA A 30 -9.12 10.47 8.07
N PRO A 31 -8.75 10.06 6.85
CA PRO A 31 -7.55 9.26 6.64
C PRO A 31 -6.37 9.92 7.33
N ARG A 32 -5.67 9.18 8.19
CA ARG A 32 -4.38 9.65 8.71
C ARG A 32 -3.43 9.80 7.52
N ASN A 33 -2.62 10.85 7.52
CA ASN A 33 -1.58 11.09 6.51
C ASN A 33 -2.07 11.35 5.07
N LEU A 34 -3.14 12.13 4.90
CA LEU A 34 -3.56 12.63 3.58
C LEU A 34 -2.42 13.28 2.78
N SER A 35 -1.46 13.94 3.45
CA SER A 35 -0.26 14.48 2.81
C SER A 35 0.65 13.40 2.23
N ALA A 36 0.88 12.30 2.96
CA ALA A 36 1.69 11.18 2.48
C ALA A 36 0.99 10.46 1.32
N ILE A 37 -0.34 10.31 1.40
CA ILE A 37 -1.13 9.72 0.31
C ILE A 37 -1.02 10.58 -0.95
N ARG A 38 -1.19 11.89 -0.83
CA ARG A 38 -1.03 12.81 -1.96
C ARG A 38 0.40 12.78 -2.51
N ALA A 39 1.41 12.74 -1.64
CA ALA A 39 2.81 12.66 -2.05
C ALA A 39 3.08 11.38 -2.86
N TYR A 40 2.57 10.23 -2.41
CA TYR A 40 2.71 8.96 -3.10
C TYR A 40 2.18 9.01 -4.54
N TYR A 41 0.96 9.51 -4.75
CA TYR A 41 0.38 9.64 -6.10
C TYR A 41 1.01 10.75 -6.95
N ASN A 42 1.63 11.75 -6.32
CA ASN A 42 2.43 12.75 -7.00
C ASN A 42 3.87 12.28 -7.29
N TYR A 43 4.19 11.00 -7.06
CA TYR A 43 5.52 10.42 -7.23
C TYR A 43 6.59 10.97 -6.29
N ASP A 44 6.20 11.74 -5.28
CA ASP A 44 7.08 12.16 -4.19
C ASP A 44 7.09 11.08 -3.10
N PHE A 45 7.65 9.92 -3.44
CA PHE A 45 7.71 8.76 -2.55
C PHE A 45 8.52 9.05 -1.30
N THR A 46 9.52 9.93 -1.38
CA THR A 46 10.33 10.31 -0.22
C THR A 46 9.50 11.07 0.81
N THR A 47 8.73 12.10 0.41
CA THR A 47 7.80 12.78 1.33
C THR A 47 6.72 11.82 1.85
N ALA A 48 6.25 10.89 1.01
CA ALA A 48 5.29 9.87 1.45
C ALA A 48 5.86 8.98 2.56
N ARG A 49 7.08 8.44 2.37
CA ARG A 49 7.80 7.61 3.35
C ARG A 49 8.04 8.36 4.65
N GLU A 50 8.53 9.60 4.58
CA GLU A 50 8.78 10.44 5.76
C GLU A 50 7.52 10.66 6.60
N GLY A 51 6.41 10.98 5.93
CA GLY A 51 5.12 11.15 6.60
C GLY A 51 4.62 9.87 7.28
N LEU A 52 4.96 8.70 6.74
CA LEU A 52 4.53 7.40 7.26
C LEU A 52 5.43 6.84 8.35
N ARG A 53 6.75 7.05 8.28
CA ARG A 53 7.74 6.55 9.26
C ARG A 53 7.40 6.92 10.69
N ALA A 54 6.97 8.17 10.92
CA ALA A 54 6.60 8.64 12.24
C ALA A 54 5.48 7.77 12.85
N ASP A 55 4.46 7.44 12.06
CA ASP A 55 3.35 6.62 12.50
C ASP A 55 3.73 5.13 12.58
N THR A 56 4.51 4.61 11.64
CA THR A 56 4.92 3.19 11.60
C THR A 56 5.86 2.81 12.74
N TYR A 57 6.82 3.67 13.10
CA TYR A 57 7.86 3.32 14.08
C TYR A 57 7.60 3.85 15.49
N ALA A 58 6.86 4.94 15.65
CA ALA A 58 6.60 5.49 16.98
C ALA A 58 5.39 4.85 17.67
N ARG A 59 4.53 4.13 16.94
CA ARG A 59 3.24 3.63 17.45
C ARG A 59 3.03 2.18 17.07
N ILE A 60 2.74 1.37 18.08
CA ILE A 60 2.12 0.06 17.90
C ILE A 60 0.66 0.23 18.29
N ASP A 61 -0.20 0.41 17.30
CA ASP A 61 -1.63 0.63 17.47
C ASP A 61 -2.48 -0.22 16.52
N ASP A 62 -3.77 0.08 16.44
CA ASP A 62 -4.74 -0.58 15.59
C ASP A 62 -4.52 -0.37 14.08
N GLN A 63 -3.54 0.45 13.68
CA GLN A 63 -3.13 0.68 12.29
C GLN A 63 -1.72 0.17 11.99
N THR A 64 -1.07 -0.55 12.91
CA THR A 64 0.31 -1.04 12.74
C THR A 64 0.51 -1.73 11.38
N LEU A 65 -0.36 -2.70 11.06
CA LEU A 65 -0.28 -3.43 9.79
C LEU A 65 -0.54 -2.54 8.57
N LEU A 66 -1.49 -1.60 8.67
CA LEU A 66 -1.78 -0.64 7.60
C LEU A 66 -0.59 0.28 7.33
N ASN A 67 0.02 0.81 8.39
CA ASN A 67 1.16 1.72 8.29
C ASN A 67 2.41 1.00 7.78
N GLN A 68 2.62 -0.25 8.16
CA GLN A 68 3.66 -1.11 7.60
C GLN A 68 3.43 -1.38 6.11
N GLY A 69 2.21 -1.73 5.70
CA GLY A 69 1.84 -1.89 4.30
C GLY A 69 2.09 -0.62 3.48
N ARG A 70 1.59 0.54 3.95
CA ARG A 70 1.79 1.83 3.29
C ARG A 70 3.27 2.21 3.16
N LEU A 71 4.03 2.12 4.26
CA LEU A 71 5.45 2.45 4.23
C LEU A 71 6.21 1.50 3.30
N GLY A 72 5.94 0.19 3.40
CA GLY A 72 6.55 -0.82 2.55
C GLY A 72 6.31 -0.60 1.05
N LEU A 73 5.07 -0.27 0.66
CA LEU A 73 4.73 0.05 -0.74
C LEU A 73 5.35 1.37 -1.23
N ALA A 74 5.42 2.38 -0.36
CA ALA A 74 6.11 3.63 -0.68
C ALA A 74 7.62 3.42 -0.87
N SER A 75 8.25 2.63 0.00
CA SER A 75 9.67 2.28 -0.09
C SER A 75 9.96 1.44 -1.33
N LEU A 76 9.10 0.47 -1.67
CA LEU A 76 9.23 -0.34 -2.88
C LEU A 76 9.14 0.53 -4.15
N ALA A 77 8.19 1.48 -4.21
CA ALA A 77 8.05 2.43 -5.32
C ALA A 77 9.24 3.41 -5.44
N ASP A 78 9.81 3.82 -4.31
CA ASP A 78 11.01 4.65 -4.28
C ASP A 78 12.28 3.86 -4.67
N GLY A 79 12.26 2.53 -4.54
CA GLY A 79 13.40 1.64 -4.81
C GLY A 79 14.30 1.40 -3.60
N ASP A 80 13.81 1.65 -2.38
CA ASP A 80 14.46 1.26 -1.13
C ASP A 80 13.97 -0.13 -0.71
N LEU A 81 14.65 -1.17 -1.23
CA LEU A 81 14.24 -2.56 -1.04
C LEU A 81 14.41 -3.04 0.39
N ASP A 82 15.39 -2.50 1.14
CA ASP A 82 15.64 -2.90 2.51
C ASP A 82 14.53 -2.37 3.46
N GLU A 83 14.09 -1.12 3.28
CA GLU A 83 12.95 -0.60 4.04
C GLU A 83 11.63 -1.25 3.59
N ALA A 84 11.48 -1.52 2.29
CA ALA A 84 10.32 -2.24 1.78
C ALA A 84 10.21 -3.63 2.43
N GLU A 85 11.30 -4.40 2.43
CA GLU A 85 11.36 -5.74 3.02
C GLU A 85 11.10 -5.71 4.51
N ARG A 86 11.71 -4.77 5.24
CA ARG A 86 11.51 -4.64 6.68
C ARG A 86 10.05 -4.45 7.04
N ASN A 87 9.36 -3.57 6.32
CA ASN A 87 7.97 -3.23 6.64
C ASN A 87 6.97 -4.27 6.09
N LEU A 88 7.17 -4.76 4.86
CA LEU A 88 6.30 -5.79 4.28
C LEU A 88 6.53 -7.16 4.92
N GLY A 89 7.76 -7.47 5.36
CA GLY A 89 8.07 -8.64 6.18
C GLY A 89 7.38 -8.58 7.54
N ALA A 90 7.42 -7.43 8.23
CA ALA A 90 6.69 -7.26 9.48
C ALA A 90 5.16 -7.38 9.28
N ALA A 91 4.63 -6.84 8.18
CA ALA A 91 3.23 -7.01 7.80
C ALA A 91 2.88 -8.49 7.53
N PHE A 92 3.74 -9.20 6.80
CA PHE A 92 3.64 -10.63 6.51
C PHE A 92 3.62 -11.47 7.80
N ASP A 93 4.52 -11.18 8.74
CA ASP A 93 4.62 -11.87 10.02
C ASP A 93 3.37 -11.64 10.86
N LEU A 94 2.85 -10.40 10.93
CA LEU A 94 1.60 -10.10 11.63
C LEU A 94 0.40 -10.81 11.01
N LEU A 95 0.29 -10.84 9.68
CA LEU A 95 -0.80 -11.52 8.98
C LEU A 95 -0.74 -13.03 9.17
N SER A 96 0.44 -13.63 9.01
CA SER A 96 0.64 -15.07 9.16
C SER A 96 0.39 -15.50 10.60
N THR A 97 0.99 -14.84 11.60
CA THR A 97 0.82 -15.20 13.02
C THR A 97 -0.58 -14.96 13.54
N ALA A 98 -1.25 -13.88 13.12
CA ALA A 98 -2.65 -13.61 13.48
C ALA A 98 -3.67 -14.48 12.72
N GLY A 99 -3.20 -15.31 11.79
CA GLY A 99 -3.97 -16.31 11.03
C GLY A 99 -3.57 -17.77 11.32
N LEU A 100 -2.61 -18.03 12.21
CA LEU A 100 -2.17 -19.38 12.58
C LEU A 100 -3.23 -20.10 13.44
N ASN A 101 -4.20 -20.73 12.77
CA ASN A 101 -4.63 -22.07 13.12
C ASN A 101 -4.06 -23.03 12.05
N GLU A 102 -3.65 -24.24 12.46
CA GLU A 102 -3.08 -25.28 11.56
C GLU A 102 -3.99 -25.61 10.37
N ASP A 103 -5.29 -25.36 10.53
CA ASP A 103 -6.26 -25.41 9.46
C ASP A 103 -6.43 -24.02 8.88
N ARG A 104 -5.97 -23.81 7.64
CA ARG A 104 -6.25 -22.66 6.74
C ARG A 104 -7.75 -22.51 6.44
N THR A 105 -8.56 -22.45 7.49
CA THR A 105 -10.01 -22.46 7.49
C THR A 105 -10.54 -21.05 7.66
N VAL A 106 -11.57 -20.74 6.88
CA VAL A 106 -12.27 -19.44 6.82
C VAL A 106 -12.63 -18.90 8.21
N ALA A 107 -12.93 -19.77 9.17
CA ALA A 107 -13.32 -19.40 10.54
C ALA A 107 -12.20 -18.72 11.35
N ALA A 108 -10.92 -19.08 11.15
CA ALA A 108 -9.80 -18.50 11.89
C ALA A 108 -9.53 -17.04 11.48
N VAL A 109 -9.81 -16.73 10.20
CA VAL A 109 -9.71 -15.40 9.62
C VAL A 109 -10.77 -14.47 10.24
N LEU A 110 -12.00 -14.98 10.48
CA LEU A 110 -13.16 -14.23 10.96
C LEU A 110 -13.24 -14.04 12.50
N SER A 111 -12.57 -14.87 13.32
CA SER A 111 -12.96 -15.07 14.74
C SER A 111 -12.02 -14.51 15.84
N HIS A 112 -11.12 -13.56 15.57
CA HIS A 112 -10.28 -12.96 16.62
C HIS A 112 -10.76 -11.56 17.07
N GLU A 113 -11.68 -11.52 18.06
CA GLU A 113 -12.20 -10.28 18.69
C GLU A 113 -11.33 -9.70 19.81
N GLY A 114 -10.12 -10.24 20.06
CA GLY A 114 -9.26 -9.82 21.17
C GLY A 114 -8.31 -8.65 20.89
N ALA A 115 -7.97 -8.39 19.62
CA ALA A 115 -7.05 -7.32 19.24
C ALA A 115 -7.63 -6.52 18.07
N ARG A 116 -7.91 -5.23 18.31
CA ARG A 116 -8.51 -4.27 17.36
C ARG A 116 -7.60 -3.90 16.18
N ILE A 117 -6.66 -4.75 15.77
CA ILE A 117 -5.69 -4.43 14.70
C ILE A 117 -6.40 -4.51 13.35
N TRP A 118 -6.29 -3.47 12.53
CA TRP A 118 -6.72 -3.47 11.14
C TRP A 118 -5.96 -4.55 10.38
N LYS A 119 -6.67 -5.46 9.71
CA LYS A 119 -6.09 -6.54 8.90
C LYS A 119 -6.27 -6.34 7.40
N GLY A 120 -7.11 -5.39 6.99
CA GLY A 120 -7.57 -5.25 5.62
C GLY A 120 -8.54 -6.35 5.19
N GLU A 121 -9.20 -6.12 4.06
CA GLU A 121 -10.01 -7.13 3.37
C GLU A 121 -9.12 -8.25 2.81
N PRO A 122 -9.68 -9.45 2.51
CA PRO A 122 -8.92 -10.55 1.94
C PRO A 122 -8.06 -10.17 0.75
N PHE A 123 -8.53 -9.33 -0.18
CA PHE A 123 -7.71 -8.94 -1.33
C PHE A 123 -6.50 -8.09 -0.94
N GLU A 124 -6.63 -7.22 0.07
CA GLU A 124 -5.52 -6.40 0.57
C GLU A 124 -4.46 -7.27 1.23
N GLN A 125 -4.89 -8.30 1.98
CA GLN A 125 -3.98 -9.28 2.59
C GLN A 125 -3.25 -10.10 1.52
N ALA A 126 -3.96 -10.58 0.50
CA ALA A 126 -3.36 -11.30 -0.62
C ALA A 126 -2.33 -10.43 -1.37
N LEU A 127 -2.60 -9.14 -1.54
CA LEU A 127 -1.66 -8.19 -2.12
C LEU A 127 -0.42 -8.00 -1.23
N LEU A 128 -0.58 -7.84 0.09
CA LEU A 128 0.58 -7.73 1.00
C LEU A 128 1.49 -8.98 0.92
N TYR A 129 0.91 -10.18 0.89
CA TYR A 129 1.67 -11.42 0.65
C TYR A 129 2.37 -11.42 -0.71
N TYR A 130 1.68 -10.96 -1.76
CA TYR A 130 2.25 -10.80 -3.09
C TYR A 130 3.47 -9.86 -3.08
N TYR A 131 3.39 -8.70 -2.42
CA TYR A 131 4.49 -7.73 -2.38
C TYR A 131 5.72 -8.27 -1.65
N THR A 132 5.52 -9.02 -0.56
CA THR A 132 6.64 -9.72 0.08
C THR A 132 7.28 -10.75 -0.87
N SER A 133 6.46 -11.51 -1.61
CA SER A 133 6.99 -12.45 -2.62
C SER A 133 7.73 -11.74 -3.76
N LEU A 134 7.27 -10.56 -4.17
CA LEU A 134 7.89 -9.76 -5.21
C LEU A 134 9.28 -9.28 -4.77
N ILE A 135 9.45 -8.86 -3.53
CA ILE A 135 10.75 -8.46 -2.99
C ILE A 135 11.74 -9.63 -3.03
N TYR A 136 11.32 -10.83 -2.64
CA TYR A 136 12.16 -12.02 -2.76
C TYR A 136 12.52 -12.32 -4.23
N ALA A 137 11.58 -12.16 -5.15
CA ALA A 137 11.84 -12.29 -6.59
C ALA A 137 12.88 -11.27 -7.09
N MET A 138 12.78 -10.00 -6.66
CA MET A 138 13.74 -8.94 -6.98
C MET A 138 15.15 -9.21 -6.43
N ARG A 139 15.26 -10.01 -5.36
CA ARG A 139 16.54 -10.48 -4.80
C ARG A 139 17.04 -11.79 -5.43
N GLY A 140 16.29 -12.40 -6.35
CA GLY A 140 16.60 -13.72 -6.92
C GLY A 140 16.35 -14.89 -5.95
N ASP A 141 15.60 -14.67 -4.87
CA ASP A 141 15.28 -15.70 -3.88
C ASP A 141 13.98 -16.42 -4.23
N TRP A 142 14.07 -17.32 -5.21
CA TRP A 142 12.92 -18.02 -5.79
C TRP A 142 12.21 -18.96 -4.81
N GLU A 143 12.95 -19.54 -3.85
CA GLU A 143 12.35 -20.42 -2.83
C GLU A 143 11.50 -19.63 -1.83
N ASN A 144 12.03 -18.52 -1.30
CA ASN A 144 11.26 -17.66 -0.40
C ASN A 144 10.12 -16.94 -1.13
N MET A 145 10.32 -16.54 -2.39
CA MET A 145 9.23 -16.03 -3.23
C MET A 145 8.08 -17.05 -3.34
N ARG A 146 8.39 -18.32 -3.65
CA ARG A 146 7.39 -19.39 -3.73
C ARG A 146 6.67 -19.60 -2.41
N ALA A 147 7.40 -19.61 -1.29
CA ALA A 147 6.81 -19.77 0.03
C ALA A 147 5.90 -18.59 0.41
N ALA A 148 6.34 -17.36 0.15
CA ALA A 148 5.56 -16.15 0.43
C ALA A 148 4.29 -16.08 -0.44
N SER A 149 4.41 -16.33 -1.75
CA SER A 149 3.26 -16.32 -2.67
C SER A 149 2.20 -17.36 -2.32
N ALA A 150 2.58 -18.52 -1.79
CA ALA A 150 1.64 -19.53 -1.31
C ALA A 150 0.73 -19.04 -0.16
N ASN A 151 1.15 -18.02 0.61
CA ASN A 151 0.31 -17.43 1.66
C ASN A 151 -0.79 -16.52 1.08
N ALA A 152 -0.61 -16.00 -0.13
CA ALA A 152 -1.65 -15.22 -0.83
C ALA A 152 -2.80 -16.10 -1.36
N LEU A 153 -2.69 -17.43 -1.24
CA LEU A 153 -3.59 -18.40 -1.87
C LEU A 153 -4.53 -19.12 -0.89
N PHE A 154 -4.93 -18.42 0.17
CA PHE A 154 -5.92 -18.93 1.11
C PHE A 154 -7.29 -19.10 0.44
N ARG A 155 -8.13 -19.98 1.00
CA ARG A 155 -9.49 -20.22 0.51
C ARG A 155 -10.40 -19.03 0.84
N LEU A 156 -11.33 -18.76 -0.06
CA LEU A 156 -12.29 -17.66 0.07
C LEU A 156 -13.63 -18.16 0.59
N THR A 157 -14.43 -17.21 1.05
CA THR A 157 -15.80 -17.45 1.51
C THR A 157 -16.77 -17.09 0.39
N ASP A 158 -17.51 -18.06 -0.12
CA ASP A 158 -18.59 -17.83 -1.09
C ASP A 158 -19.95 -17.90 -0.40
N PHE A 159 -20.75 -16.85 -0.58
CA PHE A 159 -22.10 -16.71 -0.02
C PHE A 159 -23.21 -17.01 -1.04
N GLY A 160 -22.84 -17.41 -2.27
CA GLY A 160 -23.75 -17.72 -3.36
C GLY A 160 -24.05 -16.52 -4.29
N ALA A 161 -24.21 -16.81 -5.57
CA ALA A 161 -24.18 -15.83 -6.69
C ALA A 161 -25.30 -14.76 -6.72
N GLU A 162 -26.34 -14.85 -5.88
CA GLU A 162 -27.50 -13.94 -5.95
C GLU A 162 -27.63 -12.99 -4.76
N ARG A 163 -26.68 -13.00 -3.82
CA ARG A 163 -26.80 -12.23 -2.58
C ARG A 163 -25.95 -10.97 -2.60
N ASN A 164 -26.55 -9.82 -2.32
CA ASN A 164 -25.83 -8.58 -1.98
C ASN A 164 -25.64 -8.44 -0.46
N LYS A 165 -24.77 -7.50 -0.04
CA LYS A 165 -24.42 -7.28 1.37
C LYS A 165 -25.66 -7.01 2.23
N GLU A 166 -26.63 -6.27 1.70
CA GLU A 166 -27.89 -5.96 2.39
C GLU A 166 -28.80 -7.18 2.57
N GLN A 167 -28.81 -8.12 1.63
CA GLN A 167 -29.54 -9.38 1.76
C GLN A 167 -28.89 -10.30 2.80
N LEU A 168 -27.57 -10.44 2.78
CA LEU A 168 -26.84 -11.24 3.78
C LEU A 168 -27.07 -10.72 5.20
N ALA A 169 -26.99 -9.40 5.38
CA ALA A 169 -27.28 -8.75 6.65
C ALA A 169 -28.71 -9.02 7.15
N ARG A 170 -29.69 -8.98 6.25
CA ARG A 170 -31.09 -9.25 6.59
C ARG A 170 -31.33 -10.71 6.96
N ASP A 171 -30.68 -11.64 6.25
CA ASP A 171 -30.82 -13.07 6.52
C ASP A 171 -30.14 -13.45 7.84
N ALA A 172 -28.93 -12.93 8.10
CA ALA A 172 -28.25 -13.09 9.38
C ALA A 172 -29.08 -12.56 10.57
N ALA A 173 -29.84 -11.47 10.37
CA ALA A 173 -30.72 -10.91 11.40
C ALA A 173 -32.04 -11.69 11.60
N ARG A 174 -32.42 -12.54 10.64
CA ARG A 174 -33.70 -13.28 10.64
C ARG A 174 -33.58 -14.71 11.11
N THR A 175 -32.40 -15.29 11.04
CA THR A 175 -32.21 -16.72 11.22
C THR A 175 -31.39 -17.01 12.48
N ASP A 176 -31.87 -17.91 13.32
CA ASP A 176 -31.15 -18.49 14.49
C ASP A 176 -30.08 -19.52 14.04
N THR A 177 -29.68 -19.45 12.77
CA THR A 177 -28.82 -20.40 12.07
C THR A 177 -27.37 -20.06 12.36
N ASP A 178 -26.56 -21.09 12.60
CA ASP A 178 -25.12 -20.94 12.77
C ASP A 178 -24.53 -20.21 11.54
N PRO A 179 -23.81 -19.09 11.71
CA PRO A 179 -23.18 -18.37 10.62
C PRO A 179 -22.29 -19.25 9.72
N GLY A 180 -21.79 -20.38 10.24
CA GLY A 180 -21.05 -21.39 9.48
C GLY A 180 -21.83 -22.04 8.34
N ASP A 181 -23.16 -22.12 8.43
CA ASP A 181 -24.01 -22.76 7.42
C ASP A 181 -24.38 -21.80 6.25
N MET A 182 -23.97 -20.53 6.33
CA MET A 182 -24.32 -19.50 5.34
C MET A 182 -23.31 -19.34 4.20
N TYR A 183 -22.19 -20.08 4.23
CA TYR A 183 -21.14 -19.95 3.23
C TYR A 183 -20.50 -21.29 2.85
N THR A 184 -19.83 -21.31 1.70
CA THR A 184 -18.98 -22.40 1.26
C THR A 184 -17.56 -21.91 1.04
N ALA A 185 -16.57 -22.66 1.54
CA ALA A 185 -15.17 -22.37 1.24
C ALA A 185 -14.87 -22.72 -0.22
N VAL A 186 -14.39 -21.76 -0.99
CA VAL A 186 -13.99 -21.94 -2.40
C VAL A 186 -12.50 -21.65 -2.56
N ASP A 187 -11.89 -22.20 -3.60
CA ASP A 187 -10.50 -21.90 -3.91
C ASP A 187 -10.35 -20.45 -4.38
N THR A 188 -9.18 -19.88 -4.13
CA THR A 188 -8.82 -18.53 -4.59
C THR A 188 -8.80 -18.45 -6.10
N ASP A 189 -9.19 -17.31 -6.65
CA ASP A 189 -9.01 -16.97 -8.06
C ASP A 189 -7.96 -15.84 -8.24
N PHE A 190 -7.07 -15.66 -7.26
CA PHE A 190 -6.00 -14.66 -7.30
C PHE A 190 -4.90 -15.07 -8.30
N ALA A 191 -5.18 -14.84 -9.58
CA ALA A 191 -4.33 -15.23 -10.71
C ALA A 191 -2.88 -14.72 -10.56
N LEU A 192 -2.67 -13.52 -10.03
CA LEU A 192 -1.34 -12.96 -9.80
C LEU A 192 -0.55 -13.77 -8.75
N GLY A 193 -1.19 -14.13 -7.62
CA GLY A 193 -0.56 -14.97 -6.59
C GLY A 193 -0.22 -16.36 -7.12
N LEU A 194 -1.12 -16.98 -7.90
CA LEU A 194 -0.90 -18.28 -8.53
C LEU A 194 0.26 -18.22 -9.52
N LEU A 195 0.32 -17.17 -10.34
CA LEU A 195 1.38 -17.00 -11.31
C LEU A 195 2.74 -16.80 -10.63
N MET A 196 2.81 -16.00 -9.57
CA MET A 196 4.03 -15.86 -8.77
C MET A 196 4.45 -17.19 -8.13
N GLN A 197 3.50 -17.99 -7.64
CA GLN A 197 3.79 -19.31 -7.11
C GLN A 197 4.32 -20.26 -8.19
N ALA A 198 3.75 -20.23 -9.41
CA ALA A 198 4.21 -21.03 -10.54
C ALA A 198 5.65 -20.65 -10.93
N ILE A 199 5.94 -19.36 -11.08
CA ILE A 199 7.28 -18.83 -11.40
C ILE A 199 8.29 -19.24 -10.32
N GLY A 200 7.97 -19.03 -9.03
CA GLY A 200 8.87 -19.40 -7.95
C GLY A 200 9.09 -20.92 -7.85
N THR A 201 8.07 -21.73 -8.14
CA THR A 201 8.19 -23.20 -8.21
C THR A 201 9.10 -23.64 -9.34
N ASP A 202 8.93 -23.06 -10.53
CA ASP A 202 9.74 -23.36 -11.69
C ASP A 202 11.22 -22.95 -11.48
N LEU A 203 11.46 -21.70 -11.09
CA LEU A 203 12.82 -21.16 -10.94
C LEU A 203 13.58 -21.72 -9.74
N SER A 204 12.89 -22.21 -8.70
CA SER A 204 13.53 -22.97 -7.61
C SER A 204 13.87 -24.42 -7.99
N GLY A 205 13.50 -24.87 -9.19
CA GLY A 205 13.77 -26.23 -9.67
C GLY A 205 12.85 -27.30 -9.07
N LEU A 206 11.74 -26.89 -8.46
CA LEU A 206 10.72 -27.81 -7.93
C LEU A 206 9.75 -28.23 -9.04
N GLY A 207 9.31 -29.49 -9.00
CA GLY A 207 8.30 -30.00 -9.92
C GLY A 207 6.90 -29.45 -9.62
N GLY A 208 6.05 -29.36 -10.65
CA GLY A 208 4.63 -29.05 -10.49
C GLY A 208 4.18 -27.65 -10.92
N ALA A 209 5.11 -26.79 -11.38
CA ALA A 209 4.78 -25.46 -11.90
C ALA A 209 3.78 -25.51 -13.08
N ASP A 210 3.89 -26.50 -13.97
CA ASP A 210 3.00 -26.66 -15.13
C ASP A 210 1.53 -26.73 -14.75
N ARG A 211 1.20 -27.46 -13.68
CA ARG A 211 -0.17 -27.55 -13.19
C ARG A 211 -0.68 -26.19 -12.70
N ILE A 212 0.15 -25.44 -11.98
CA ILE A 212 -0.23 -24.11 -11.50
C ILE A 212 -0.43 -23.16 -12.69
N PHE A 213 0.43 -23.23 -13.71
CA PHE A 213 0.24 -22.49 -14.96
C PHE A 213 -1.07 -22.86 -15.67
N ASP A 214 -1.45 -24.14 -15.71
CA ASP A 214 -2.73 -24.59 -16.29
C ASP A 214 -3.93 -24.05 -15.51
N ASP A 215 -3.84 -23.99 -14.18
CA ASP A 215 -4.86 -23.39 -13.31
C ASP A 215 -5.00 -21.88 -13.61
N VAL A 216 -3.89 -21.15 -13.76
CA VAL A 216 -3.92 -19.72 -14.15
C VAL A 216 -4.52 -19.54 -15.55
N ALA A 217 -4.14 -20.37 -16.52
CA ALA A 217 -4.67 -20.30 -17.88
C ALA A 217 -6.19 -20.57 -17.92
N THR A 218 -6.67 -21.45 -17.05
CA THR A 218 -8.10 -21.73 -16.88
C THR A 218 -8.83 -20.53 -16.29
N LEU A 219 -8.26 -19.87 -15.27
CA LEU A 219 -8.84 -18.69 -14.62
C LEU A 219 -8.78 -17.44 -15.50
N ARG A 220 -7.74 -17.30 -16.32
CA ARG A 220 -7.46 -16.12 -17.16
C ARG A 220 -6.91 -16.56 -18.53
N PRO A 221 -7.79 -17.00 -19.46
CA PRO A 221 -7.37 -17.45 -20.79
C PRO A 221 -6.63 -16.39 -21.61
N ASN A 222 -6.88 -15.10 -21.34
CA ASN A 222 -6.18 -14.00 -21.98
C ASN A 222 -4.68 -13.91 -21.61
N LEU A 223 -4.21 -14.67 -20.62
CA LEU A 223 -2.81 -14.75 -20.23
C LEU A 223 -2.04 -15.91 -20.89
N GLU A 224 -2.69 -16.72 -21.74
CA GLU A 224 -2.09 -17.92 -22.33
C GLU A 224 -0.75 -17.64 -23.03
N ALA A 225 -0.65 -16.52 -23.77
CA ALA A 225 0.61 -16.13 -24.41
C ALA A 225 1.72 -15.86 -23.38
N THR A 226 1.44 -15.09 -22.34
CA THR A 226 2.39 -14.80 -21.25
C THR A 226 2.80 -16.08 -20.52
N ILE A 227 1.83 -16.96 -20.24
CA ILE A 227 2.07 -18.25 -19.57
C ILE A 227 2.98 -19.14 -20.42
N ASN A 228 2.77 -19.20 -21.73
CA ASN A 228 3.61 -19.99 -22.62
C ASN A 228 5.06 -19.50 -22.64
N THR A 229 5.30 -18.17 -22.64
CA THR A 229 6.65 -17.61 -22.52
C THR A 229 7.29 -17.93 -21.17
N LEU A 230 6.53 -17.85 -20.08
CA LEU A 230 7.02 -18.21 -18.75
C LEU A 230 7.39 -19.70 -18.68
N ARG A 231 6.51 -20.57 -19.19
CA ARG A 231 6.72 -22.03 -19.22
C ARG A 231 7.91 -22.44 -20.08
N SER A 232 8.15 -21.75 -21.20
CA SER A 232 9.28 -22.08 -22.08
C SER A 232 10.63 -21.61 -21.54
N ARG A 233 10.65 -20.79 -20.48
CA ARG A 233 11.85 -20.09 -19.98
C ARG A 233 12.58 -19.28 -21.04
N ASP A 234 11.86 -18.79 -22.05
CA ASP A 234 12.43 -17.93 -23.09
C ASP A 234 12.38 -16.45 -22.67
N TYR A 235 12.99 -16.18 -21.52
CA TYR A 235 13.12 -14.84 -20.95
C TYR A 235 14.34 -14.81 -20.03
N ASP A 236 14.94 -13.65 -19.86
CA ASP A 236 16.04 -13.39 -18.92
C ASP A 236 15.71 -12.25 -17.95
N THR A 237 14.53 -11.66 -18.12
CA THR A 237 14.06 -10.48 -17.41
C THR A 237 12.57 -10.61 -17.14
N LEU A 238 12.15 -10.34 -15.90
CA LEU A 238 10.75 -10.25 -15.51
C LEU A 238 10.43 -8.83 -15.12
N LEU A 239 9.62 -8.14 -15.90
CA LEU A 239 9.16 -6.81 -15.56
C LEU A 239 7.77 -6.89 -14.91
N VAL A 240 7.68 -6.40 -13.68
CA VAL A 240 6.45 -6.25 -12.91
C VAL A 240 6.03 -4.79 -12.95
N VAL A 241 4.86 -4.53 -13.53
CA VAL A 241 4.37 -3.16 -13.74
C VAL A 241 3.05 -2.96 -13.02
N GLU A 242 2.96 -1.84 -12.32
CA GLU A 242 1.74 -1.36 -11.69
C GLU A 242 1.22 -0.10 -12.35
N TYR A 243 -0.10 0.05 -12.34
CA TYR A 243 -0.74 1.24 -12.85
C TYR A 243 -2.00 1.62 -12.09
N GLY A 244 -2.21 2.94 -12.00
CA GLY A 244 -3.43 3.54 -11.50
C GLY A 244 -3.52 3.59 -9.99
N LYS A 245 -4.63 4.14 -9.52
CA LYS A 245 -5.03 4.15 -8.12
C LYS A 245 -6.08 3.07 -7.94
N GLY A 246 -5.87 2.15 -7.00
CA GLY A 246 -6.84 1.13 -6.68
C GLY A 246 -8.10 1.67 -5.99
N PRO A 247 -9.00 0.77 -5.58
CA PRO A 247 -10.33 1.14 -5.12
C PRO A 247 -10.28 1.89 -3.78
N THR A 248 -11.20 2.83 -3.59
CA THR A 248 -11.32 3.64 -2.36
C THR A 248 -12.42 3.07 -1.45
N LYS A 249 -12.10 2.72 -0.21
CA LYS A 249 -13.14 2.31 0.76
C LYS A 249 -13.90 3.54 1.25
N ILE A 250 -15.21 3.54 1.06
CA ILE A 250 -16.12 4.59 1.53
C ILE A 250 -17.18 4.03 2.47
N ALA A 251 -17.70 4.86 3.36
CA ALA A 251 -18.88 4.52 4.15
C ALA A 251 -20.18 4.88 3.39
N TYR A 252 -21.23 4.10 3.58
CA TYR A 252 -22.56 4.32 3.02
C TYR A 252 -23.66 3.71 3.92
N GLY A 253 -24.91 3.81 3.47
CA GLY A 253 -26.07 3.27 4.19
C GLY A 253 -26.53 4.14 5.36
N PRO A 254 -27.53 3.69 6.15
CA PRO A 254 -27.97 4.40 7.35
C PRO A 254 -26.81 4.59 8.32
N ASP A 255 -26.59 5.82 8.76
CA ASP A 255 -25.58 6.19 9.76
C ASP A 255 -24.13 5.81 9.39
N ASN A 256 -23.82 5.66 8.10
CA ASN A 256 -22.49 5.23 7.62
C ASN A 256 -22.04 3.88 8.21
N ALA A 257 -23.00 3.00 8.53
CA ALA A 257 -22.75 1.71 9.16
C ALA A 257 -22.27 0.63 8.19
N LEU A 258 -22.29 0.90 6.88
CA LEU A 258 -21.80 0.00 5.84
C LEU A 258 -20.58 0.61 5.16
N SER A 259 -19.68 -0.22 4.66
CA SER A 259 -18.60 0.22 3.78
C SER A 259 -18.56 -0.58 2.48
N ARG A 260 -18.12 0.09 1.43
CA ARG A 260 -17.89 -0.52 0.12
C ARG A 260 -16.65 0.08 -0.51
N PHE A 261 -16.07 -0.66 -1.45
CA PHE A 261 -14.98 -0.16 -2.27
C PHE A 261 -15.55 0.49 -3.52
N GLU A 262 -15.21 1.75 -3.72
CA GLU A 262 -15.51 2.49 -4.94
C GLU A 262 -14.33 2.39 -5.92
N PRO A 263 -14.57 1.86 -7.12
CA PRO A 263 -13.55 1.69 -8.15
C PRO A 263 -13.07 3.06 -8.66
N GLN A 264 -11.86 3.10 -9.23
CA GLN A 264 -11.33 4.30 -9.85
C GLN A 264 -11.38 4.27 -11.40
N GLU A 265 -11.75 3.12 -12.00
CA GLU A 265 -12.01 2.92 -13.43
C GLU A 265 -10.82 3.06 -14.40
N TYR A 266 -9.60 2.68 -13.99
CA TYR A 266 -8.39 2.72 -14.84
C TYR A 266 -7.94 1.33 -15.38
N GLY A 267 -8.39 0.22 -14.78
CA GLY A 267 -7.80 -1.12 -14.88
C GLY A 267 -8.03 -1.90 -16.17
N LYS A 268 -8.53 -1.25 -17.23
CA LYS A 268 -8.84 -1.90 -18.52
C LYS A 268 -7.78 -1.67 -19.60
N ALA A 269 -6.76 -0.87 -19.31
CA ALA A 269 -5.68 -0.61 -20.27
C ALA A 269 -4.73 -1.83 -20.38
N SER A 270 -4.32 -2.15 -21.61
CA SER A 270 -3.21 -3.08 -21.86
C SER A 270 -1.88 -2.32 -21.80
N LEU A 271 -0.84 -3.00 -21.31
CA LEU A 271 0.51 -2.50 -21.27
C LEU A 271 1.22 -2.86 -22.59
N SER A 272 1.77 -1.87 -23.27
CA SER A 272 2.69 -2.05 -24.39
C SER A 272 4.12 -1.91 -23.88
N VAL A 273 4.95 -2.91 -24.13
CA VAL A 273 6.37 -2.94 -23.77
C VAL A 273 7.20 -3.01 -25.03
N ASP A 274 8.10 -2.04 -25.22
CA ASP A 274 9.01 -1.92 -26.35
C ASP A 274 10.45 -1.97 -25.83
N VAL A 275 11.30 -2.79 -26.47
CA VAL A 275 12.70 -2.98 -26.08
C VAL A 275 13.59 -2.37 -27.17
N ALA A 276 14.39 -1.37 -26.80
CA ALA A 276 15.31 -0.66 -27.70
C ALA A 276 14.66 -0.17 -29.03
N GLY A 277 13.39 0.26 -29.01
CA GLY A 277 12.67 0.72 -30.19
C GLY A 277 12.18 -0.41 -31.12
N SER A 278 12.26 -1.66 -30.66
CA SER A 278 11.86 -2.87 -31.39
C SER A 278 10.47 -3.38 -30.97
N HIS A 279 9.92 -4.31 -31.75
CA HIS A 279 8.55 -4.86 -31.64
C HIS A 279 7.91 -4.77 -30.25
N ALA A 280 6.87 -3.92 -30.14
CA ALA A 280 6.09 -3.79 -28.93
C ALA A 280 5.29 -5.07 -28.64
N VAL A 281 5.45 -5.63 -27.44
CA VAL A 281 4.61 -6.71 -26.91
C VAL A 281 3.47 -6.08 -26.12
N THR A 282 2.24 -6.54 -26.37
CA THR A 282 1.06 -6.13 -25.59
C THR A 282 0.77 -7.16 -24.52
N ILE A 283 0.71 -6.71 -23.27
CA ILE A 283 0.48 -7.51 -22.08
C ILE A 283 -0.87 -7.12 -21.47
N ALA A 284 -1.73 -8.12 -21.26
CA ALA A 284 -2.99 -7.94 -20.56
C ALA A 284 -2.76 -7.82 -19.04
N PRO A 285 -3.63 -7.08 -18.30
CA PRO A 285 -3.55 -7.06 -16.85
C PRO A 285 -3.79 -8.46 -16.28
N ILE A 286 -2.94 -8.86 -15.34
CA ILE A 286 -3.02 -10.15 -14.64
C ILE A 286 -3.97 -10.03 -13.45
N CYS A 287 -3.89 -8.89 -12.77
CA CYS A 287 -4.76 -8.53 -11.67
C CYS A 287 -5.42 -7.19 -11.96
N ALA A 288 -6.73 -7.13 -11.77
CA ALA A 288 -7.50 -5.90 -11.65
C ALA A 288 -8.02 -5.81 -10.21
N VAL A 289 -7.41 -4.95 -9.40
CA VAL A 289 -7.69 -4.83 -7.96
C VAL A 289 -9.11 -4.32 -7.72
N ASP A 290 -9.61 -3.45 -8.60
CA ASP A 290 -11.01 -3.01 -8.59
C ASP A 290 -11.99 -4.18 -8.70
N ASP A 291 -11.69 -5.20 -9.52
CA ASP A 291 -12.55 -6.36 -9.70
C ASP A 291 -12.51 -7.27 -8.46
N MET A 292 -11.34 -7.46 -7.85
CA MET A 292 -11.22 -8.17 -6.58
C MET A 292 -12.01 -7.47 -5.47
N ALA A 293 -11.89 -6.14 -5.34
CA ALA A 293 -12.58 -5.40 -4.27
C ALA A 293 -14.11 -5.37 -4.43
N ARG A 294 -14.63 -5.55 -5.65
CA ARG A 294 -16.07 -5.69 -5.93
C ARG A 294 -16.61 -7.09 -5.65
N ASP A 295 -15.76 -8.11 -5.70
CA ASP A 295 -16.16 -9.49 -5.44
C ASP A 295 -16.37 -9.69 -3.93
N LEU A 296 -17.57 -10.14 -3.56
CA LEU A 296 -17.92 -10.42 -2.16
C LEU A 296 -17.03 -11.49 -1.54
N ARG A 297 -16.50 -12.44 -2.32
CA ARG A 297 -15.56 -13.45 -1.83
C ARG A 297 -14.28 -12.84 -1.27
N TRP A 298 -13.91 -11.68 -1.81
CA TRP A 298 -12.72 -10.92 -1.49
C TRP A 298 -12.97 -9.71 -0.56
N ASN A 299 -14.23 -9.40 -0.24
CA ASN A 299 -14.66 -8.20 0.51
C ASN A 299 -15.84 -8.54 1.46
N ASN A 300 -15.60 -9.43 2.42
CA ASN A 300 -16.63 -10.04 3.27
C ASN A 300 -16.42 -9.86 4.80
N PHE A 301 -15.37 -9.19 5.28
CA PHE A 301 -15.18 -9.05 6.73
C PHE A 301 -16.23 -8.20 7.42
N GLU A 302 -16.79 -7.23 6.71
CA GLU A 302 -17.77 -6.31 7.26
C GLU A 302 -19.14 -6.96 7.49
N ASP A 303 -19.46 -8.08 6.81
CA ASP A 303 -20.79 -8.70 6.83
C ASP A 303 -21.18 -9.24 8.23
N VAL A 304 -20.19 -9.71 9.00
CA VAL A 304 -20.37 -10.11 10.41
C VAL A 304 -20.73 -8.92 11.31
N ARG A 305 -20.29 -7.70 10.95
CA ARG A 305 -20.61 -6.47 11.70
C ARG A 305 -21.94 -5.86 11.25
N VAL A 306 -22.30 -5.97 9.97
CA VAL A 306 -23.61 -5.50 9.48
C VAL A 306 -24.75 -6.23 10.22
N ALA A 307 -24.61 -7.54 10.47
CA ALA A 307 -25.55 -8.28 11.30
C ALA A 307 -25.74 -7.64 12.69
N LYS A 308 -24.67 -7.13 13.32
CA LYS A 308 -24.72 -6.44 14.63
C LYS A 308 -25.43 -5.07 14.57
N SER A 309 -25.24 -4.31 13.49
CA SER A 309 -25.92 -3.01 13.27
C SER A 309 -27.43 -3.18 13.09
N VAL A 310 -27.84 -4.15 12.26
CA VAL A 310 -29.25 -4.46 12.01
C VAL A 310 -29.94 -4.97 13.28
N LEU A 311 -29.26 -5.79 14.10
CA LEU A 311 -29.73 -6.15 15.43
C LEU A 311 -29.95 -4.91 16.32
N GLY A 312 -29.05 -3.92 16.25
CA GLY A 312 -29.19 -2.65 16.96
C GLY A 312 -30.48 -1.89 16.61
N ASP A 313 -30.81 -1.76 15.32
CA ASP A 313 -32.05 -1.12 14.87
C ASP A 313 -33.31 -1.88 15.33
N VAL A 314 -33.29 -3.21 15.28
CA VAL A 314 -34.38 -4.06 15.80
C VAL A 314 -34.57 -3.85 17.30
N LEU A 315 -33.48 -3.74 18.07
CA LEU A 315 -33.52 -3.51 19.51
C LEU A 315 -34.02 -2.10 19.86
N ILE A 316 -33.67 -1.07 19.09
CA ILE A 316 -34.20 0.29 19.27
C ILE A 316 -35.70 0.32 19.00
N VAL A 317 -36.16 -0.26 17.88
CA VAL A 317 -37.59 -0.30 17.51
C VAL A 317 -38.39 -1.13 18.50
N GLY A 318 -37.89 -2.32 18.87
CA GLY A 318 -38.49 -3.18 19.88
C GLY A 318 -38.59 -2.50 21.24
N GLY A 319 -37.52 -1.82 21.66
CA GLY A 319 -37.48 -1.03 22.90
C GLY A 319 -38.50 0.11 22.91
N ALA A 320 -38.67 0.82 21.80
CA ALA A 320 -39.66 1.88 21.66
C ALA A 320 -41.11 1.37 21.71
N ILE A 321 -41.41 0.22 21.11
CA ILE A 321 -42.74 -0.43 21.16
C ILE A 321 -43.06 -0.87 22.60
N VAL A 322 -42.10 -1.47 23.30
CA VAL A 322 -42.27 -1.91 24.69
C VAL A 322 -42.46 -0.71 25.63
N ALA A 323 -41.67 0.36 25.46
CA ALA A 323 -41.82 1.58 26.26
C ALA A 323 -43.15 2.33 25.97
N GLY A 324 -43.61 2.34 24.71
CA GLY A 324 -44.84 3.00 24.28
C GLY A 324 -46.11 2.26 24.72
N SER A 325 -46.13 0.92 24.64
CA SER A 325 -47.29 0.11 25.02
C SER A 325 -47.59 0.16 26.54
N ALA A 326 -46.57 0.38 27.38
CA ALA A 326 -46.75 0.65 28.80
C ALA A 326 -47.48 1.97 29.09
N THR A 327 -47.33 2.99 28.23
CA THR A 327 -48.04 4.29 28.40
C THR A 327 -49.47 4.30 27.84
N GLU A 328 -49.83 3.34 26.98
CA GLU A 328 -51.14 3.29 26.33
C GLU A 328 -52.22 2.55 27.17
N TYR A 329 -51.80 1.82 28.20
CA TYR A 329 -52.72 1.12 29.11
C TYR A 329 -53.53 2.06 30.02
N GLU A 330 -53.15 3.35 30.10
CA GLU A 330 -53.82 4.33 30.97
C GLU A 330 -55.02 5.06 30.32
N ARG A 331 -55.38 4.75 29.06
CA ARG A 331 -56.43 5.48 28.30
C ARG A 331 -57.59 4.66 27.74
N ARG A 332 -57.98 3.55 28.37
CA ARG A 332 -59.30 2.91 28.12
C ARG A 332 -60.21 2.99 29.35
N PRO A 333 -61.16 3.95 29.40
CA PRO A 333 -62.20 3.92 30.42
C PRO A 333 -63.24 2.86 30.05
N GLY A 334 -63.27 1.78 30.81
CA GLY A 334 -64.47 0.97 30.96
C GLY A 334 -64.41 -0.44 30.37
N ARG A 335 -63.91 -1.40 31.17
CA ARG A 335 -64.64 -2.64 31.47
C ARG A 335 -63.98 -3.31 32.68
N GLY A 336 -64.74 -3.43 33.78
CA GLY A 336 -64.25 -4.01 35.02
C GLY A 336 -63.90 -5.48 34.85
N TYR A 337 -62.60 -5.79 34.89
CA TYR A 337 -62.11 -7.12 35.16
C TYR A 337 -61.07 -7.02 36.28
N ARG A 338 -61.41 -7.57 37.45
CA ARG A 338 -60.52 -7.66 38.61
C ARG A 338 -59.47 -8.72 38.32
N SER A 339 -58.27 -8.31 37.96
CA SER A 339 -57.06 -9.11 38.14
C SER A 339 -56.14 -8.41 39.13
N ASN A 340 -55.78 -9.12 40.21
CA ASN A 340 -54.65 -8.76 41.06
C ASN A 340 -53.38 -8.80 40.21
N VAL A 341 -52.99 -7.67 39.65
CA VAL A 341 -51.66 -7.46 39.07
C VAL A 341 -51.00 -6.41 39.93
N ASN A 342 -49.87 -6.77 40.53
CA ASN A 342 -49.05 -5.86 41.31
C ASN A 342 -48.72 -4.62 40.47
N ALA A 343 -48.97 -3.43 41.04
CA ALA A 343 -48.64 -2.14 40.42
C ALA A 343 -47.12 -1.89 40.29
N ASP A 344 -46.27 -2.84 40.68
CA ASP A 344 -44.82 -2.80 40.50
C ASP A 344 -44.36 -3.31 39.10
N THR A 345 -45.29 -3.76 38.26
CA THR A 345 -44.96 -4.38 36.95
C THR A 345 -44.77 -3.35 35.81
N ASP A 346 -45.22 -2.11 35.98
CA ASP A 346 -45.20 -1.07 34.93
C ASP A 346 -43.82 -0.44 34.70
N TRP A 347 -43.08 -0.18 35.79
CA TRP A 347 -41.73 0.39 35.67
C TRP A 347 -40.73 -0.61 35.09
N GLY A 348 -40.93 -1.91 35.32
CA GLY A 348 -40.09 -2.97 34.77
C GLY A 348 -40.13 -3.02 33.24
N GLN A 349 -41.29 -2.76 32.63
CA GLN A 349 -41.46 -2.78 31.17
C GLN A 349 -40.88 -1.51 30.52
N VAL A 350 -41.12 -0.34 31.13
CA VAL A 350 -40.51 0.93 30.66
C VAL A 350 -38.98 0.89 30.81
N ALA A 351 -38.47 0.40 31.94
CA ALA A 351 -37.03 0.26 32.17
C ALA A 351 -36.40 -0.77 31.22
N ALA A 352 -37.09 -1.87 30.91
CA ALA A 352 -36.65 -2.83 29.90
C ALA A 352 -36.64 -2.23 28.49
N GLY A 353 -37.67 -1.46 28.11
CA GLY A 353 -37.74 -0.76 26.83
C GLY A 353 -36.64 0.28 26.66
N VAL A 354 -36.42 1.14 27.66
CA VAL A 354 -35.32 2.10 27.70
C VAL A 354 -33.95 1.40 27.72
N GLY A 355 -33.83 0.29 28.46
CA GLY A 355 -32.62 -0.52 28.50
C GLY A 355 -32.27 -1.13 27.13
N MET A 356 -33.26 -1.64 26.40
CA MET A 356 -33.09 -2.13 25.03
C MET A 356 -32.77 -1.00 24.05
N MET A 357 -33.39 0.17 24.18
CA MET A 357 -33.03 1.34 23.38
C MET A 357 -31.60 1.81 23.64
N LEU A 358 -31.15 1.84 24.90
CA LEU A 358 -29.77 2.19 25.25
C LEU A 358 -28.78 1.12 24.77
N ALA A 359 -29.10 -0.17 24.90
CA ALA A 359 -28.29 -1.25 24.36
C ALA A 359 -28.20 -1.19 22.83
N GLY A 360 -29.32 -0.93 22.15
CA GLY A 360 -29.36 -0.74 20.70
C GLY A 360 -28.61 0.51 20.24
N ALA A 361 -28.73 1.64 20.96
CA ALA A 361 -27.97 2.85 20.70
C ALA A 361 -26.46 2.67 20.95
N LEU A 362 -26.07 1.90 21.98
CA LEU A 362 -24.67 1.56 22.25
C LEU A 362 -24.11 0.62 21.17
N ALA A 363 -24.86 -0.41 20.79
CA ALA A 363 -24.51 -1.29 19.67
C ALA A 363 -24.36 -0.50 18.35
N LYS A 364 -25.24 0.48 18.13
CA LYS A 364 -25.22 1.38 16.97
C LYS A 364 -24.08 2.42 17.01
N SER A 365 -23.72 2.92 18.18
CA SER A 365 -22.61 3.87 18.34
C SER A 365 -21.24 3.27 18.03
N GLY A 366 -21.12 1.94 18.10
CA GLY A 366 -19.94 1.19 17.65
C GLY A 366 -20.04 0.63 16.24
N ALA A 367 -21.11 0.94 15.50
CA ALA A 367 -21.43 0.33 14.21
C ALA A 367 -20.98 1.16 12.99
N GLN A 368 -20.26 2.28 13.18
CA GLN A 368 -19.67 3.00 12.03
C GLN A 368 -18.72 2.08 11.28
N ALA A 369 -18.83 2.08 9.96
CA ALA A 369 -18.00 1.23 9.13
C ALA A 369 -16.53 1.66 9.20
N ASP A 370 -15.64 0.68 9.23
CA ASP A 370 -14.21 0.95 9.20
C ASP A 370 -13.80 1.31 7.77
N THR A 371 -13.58 2.59 7.52
CA THR A 371 -13.16 3.10 6.21
C THR A 371 -11.65 3.10 6.03
N ARG A 372 -10.88 2.49 6.95
CA ARG A 372 -9.44 2.28 6.74
C ARG A 372 -9.23 1.20 5.67
N TYR A 373 -8.33 1.49 4.73
CA TYR A 373 -7.92 0.59 3.67
C TYR A 373 -6.49 0.94 3.25
N LEU A 374 -5.82 0.02 2.55
CA LEU A 374 -4.48 0.19 2.00
C LEU A 374 -4.56 1.01 0.72
N GLU A 375 -4.35 2.32 0.81
CA GLU A 375 -4.56 3.22 -0.32
C GLU A 375 -3.62 2.92 -1.48
N PHE A 376 -2.37 2.54 -1.22
CA PHE A 376 -1.29 2.52 -2.21
C PHE A 376 -1.36 1.36 -3.22
N VAL A 377 -2.36 0.49 -3.11
CA VAL A 377 -2.57 -0.56 -4.10
C VAL A 377 -2.87 0.04 -5.49
N PRO A 378 -2.37 -0.58 -6.56
CA PRO A 378 -2.69 -0.17 -7.93
C PRO A 378 -4.10 -0.58 -8.31
N ASP A 379 -4.56 -0.11 -9.47
CA ASP A 379 -5.77 -0.65 -10.09
C ASP A 379 -5.43 -1.90 -10.92
N ALA A 380 -4.35 -1.84 -11.71
CA ALA A 380 -3.92 -2.93 -12.58
C ALA A 380 -2.46 -3.33 -12.34
N MET A 381 -2.19 -4.63 -12.49
CA MET A 381 -0.85 -5.22 -12.36
C MET A 381 -0.54 -6.12 -13.55
N PHE A 382 0.69 -6.03 -14.05
CA PHE A 382 1.19 -6.75 -15.22
C PHE A 382 2.51 -7.45 -14.88
N ILE A 383 2.74 -8.59 -15.53
CA ILE A 383 4.04 -9.27 -15.56
C ILE A 383 4.40 -9.49 -17.03
N ALA A 384 5.53 -8.94 -17.44
CA ALA A 384 6.05 -9.05 -18.79
C ALA A 384 7.38 -9.83 -18.75
N PRO A 385 7.39 -11.10 -19.16
CA PRO A 385 8.64 -11.82 -19.41
C PRO A 385 9.29 -11.27 -20.69
N LEU A 386 10.54 -10.83 -20.58
CA LEU A 386 11.32 -10.25 -21.66
C LEU A 386 12.63 -11.03 -21.83
N ASN A 387 13.09 -11.14 -23.07
CA ASN A 387 14.40 -11.66 -23.42
C ASN A 387 15.22 -10.50 -23.99
N LEU A 388 16.08 -9.89 -23.16
CA LEU A 388 16.86 -8.72 -23.55
C LEU A 388 18.21 -9.11 -24.17
N GLY A 389 18.83 -10.19 -23.67
CA GLY A 389 20.14 -10.72 -24.09
C GLY A 389 21.35 -9.83 -23.74
N GLN A 390 21.13 -8.51 -23.65
CA GLN A 390 22.10 -7.50 -23.24
C GLN A 390 21.35 -6.30 -22.62
N PRO A 391 22.04 -5.39 -21.91
CA PRO A 391 21.40 -4.18 -21.39
C PRO A 391 20.72 -3.36 -22.49
N ALA A 392 19.49 -2.92 -22.23
CA ALA A 392 18.68 -2.20 -23.20
C ALA A 392 17.67 -1.24 -22.55
N ASP A 393 17.28 -0.19 -23.27
CA ASP A 393 16.18 0.67 -22.84
C ASP A 393 14.84 -0.05 -23.02
N VAL A 394 13.97 0.02 -22.02
CA VAL A 394 12.63 -0.59 -22.03
C VAL A 394 11.58 0.51 -21.90
N SER A 395 10.79 0.71 -22.95
CA SER A 395 9.71 1.69 -22.99
C SER A 395 8.37 1.04 -22.67
N LEU A 396 7.68 1.59 -21.68
CA LEU A 396 6.37 1.18 -21.19
C LEU A 396 5.34 2.21 -21.62
N ARG A 397 4.25 1.75 -22.22
CA ARG A 397 3.13 2.61 -22.63
C ARG A 397 1.81 1.97 -22.28
N LEU A 398 0.92 2.72 -21.66
CA LEU A 398 -0.46 2.30 -21.47
C LEU A 398 -1.33 2.92 -22.55
N GLY A 399 -2.22 2.11 -23.11
CA GLY A 399 -3.19 2.56 -24.10
C GLY A 399 -4.16 3.63 -23.57
N SER A 400 -4.98 4.16 -24.46
CA SER A 400 -6.09 5.07 -24.12
C SER A 400 -6.99 4.44 -23.03
N PRO A 401 -7.45 5.21 -22.03
CA PRO A 401 -7.42 6.68 -21.94
C PRO A 401 -6.16 7.28 -21.29
N ALA A 402 -5.28 6.47 -20.69
CA ALA A 402 -4.19 6.94 -19.84
C ALA A 402 -3.12 7.74 -20.60
N ASN A 403 -2.72 7.26 -21.79
CA ASN A 403 -1.59 7.82 -22.57
C ASN A 403 -0.32 8.04 -21.73
N VAL A 404 -0.05 7.16 -20.77
CA VAL A 404 1.13 7.24 -19.90
C VAL A 404 2.29 6.51 -20.54
N ALA A 405 3.47 7.12 -20.49
CA ALA A 405 4.71 6.50 -20.94
C ALA A 405 5.84 6.62 -19.90
N MET A 406 6.66 5.57 -19.78
CA MET A 406 7.90 5.58 -19.00
C MET A 406 8.97 4.83 -19.78
N THR A 407 10.22 5.27 -19.73
CA THR A 407 11.36 4.55 -20.30
C THR A 407 12.35 4.23 -19.19
N LEU A 408 12.56 2.94 -18.95
CA LEU A 408 13.62 2.44 -18.09
C LEU A 408 14.89 2.38 -18.91
N ALA A 409 15.94 3.03 -18.44
CA ALA A 409 17.21 3.07 -19.15
C ALA A 409 18.10 1.90 -18.72
N ASP A 410 18.86 1.35 -19.66
CA ASP A 410 19.93 0.37 -19.40
C ASP A 410 19.48 -0.81 -18.51
N VAL A 411 18.32 -1.38 -18.82
CA VAL A 411 17.77 -2.54 -18.11
C VAL A 411 18.64 -3.75 -18.42
N ALA A 412 19.43 -4.17 -17.44
CA ALA A 412 20.36 -5.28 -17.58
C ALA A 412 19.68 -6.65 -17.37
N PRO A 413 19.81 -7.60 -18.30
CA PRO A 413 19.22 -8.92 -18.16
C PRO A 413 19.86 -9.75 -17.05
N GLY A 414 19.12 -10.76 -16.59
CA GLY A 414 19.66 -11.91 -15.87
C GLY A 414 20.03 -13.04 -16.82
N SER A 415 19.63 -14.25 -16.48
CA SER A 415 19.69 -15.42 -17.36
C SER A 415 18.36 -16.18 -17.33
N SER A 416 18.13 -17.10 -18.26
CA SER A 416 16.89 -17.90 -18.24
C SER A 416 16.74 -18.82 -17.02
N GLY A 417 17.84 -19.15 -16.33
CA GLY A 417 17.81 -19.89 -15.07
C GLY A 417 17.73 -19.01 -13.83
N ASP A 418 18.04 -17.72 -13.96
CA ASP A 418 18.04 -16.73 -12.89
C ASP A 418 17.69 -15.35 -13.49
N PRO A 419 16.42 -15.15 -13.88
CA PRO A 419 16.00 -13.96 -14.59
C PRO A 419 15.96 -12.77 -13.63
N ARG A 420 16.38 -11.59 -14.08
CA ARG A 420 16.34 -10.41 -13.22
C ARG A 420 14.92 -9.85 -13.15
N VAL A 421 14.44 -9.59 -11.93
CA VAL A 421 13.10 -9.02 -11.71
C VAL A 421 13.19 -7.52 -11.49
N TYR A 422 12.35 -6.78 -12.19
CA TYR A 422 12.25 -5.34 -12.12
C TYR A 422 10.84 -4.93 -11.74
N TYR A 423 10.70 -4.06 -10.73
CA TYR A 423 9.41 -3.51 -10.31
C TYR A 423 9.29 -2.03 -10.68
N VAL A 424 8.16 -1.66 -11.30
CA VAL A 424 7.90 -0.29 -11.75
C VAL A 424 6.44 0.09 -11.50
N ARG A 425 6.24 1.29 -10.97
CA ARG A 425 4.91 1.91 -10.87
C ARG A 425 4.76 3.04 -11.89
N LEU A 426 3.84 2.88 -12.85
CA LEU A 426 3.55 3.87 -13.88
C LEU A 426 2.64 4.99 -13.36
N PHE A 427 2.95 6.21 -13.80
CA PHE A 427 2.22 7.43 -13.47
C PHE A 427 0.72 7.21 -13.66
N ASP A 428 -0.11 7.64 -12.70
CA ASP A 428 -1.54 7.32 -12.72
C ASP A 428 -2.32 8.08 -13.80
N GLY A 429 -1.69 9.08 -14.43
CA GLY A 429 -2.26 9.91 -15.50
C GLY A 429 -2.94 11.18 -14.96
N ASN A 430 -2.93 11.41 -13.65
CA ASN A 430 -3.53 12.60 -13.05
C ASN A 430 -2.55 13.79 -13.12
N GLY A 431 -2.61 14.52 -14.22
CA GLY A 431 -1.84 15.75 -14.42
C GLY A 431 -0.88 15.68 -15.60
N GLU A 432 0.02 16.65 -15.69
CA GLU A 432 1.05 16.67 -16.73
C GLU A 432 2.11 15.60 -16.42
N GLN A 433 2.33 14.69 -17.36
CA GLN A 433 3.34 13.65 -17.21
C GLN A 433 4.72 14.30 -17.04
N PRO A 434 5.45 14.02 -15.94
CA PRO A 434 6.78 14.58 -15.75
C PRO A 434 7.75 14.17 -16.86
N ALA A 435 8.48 15.14 -17.41
CA ALA A 435 9.43 14.90 -18.51
C ALA A 435 10.56 13.91 -18.18
N TRP A 436 10.88 13.72 -16.90
CA TRP A 436 11.92 12.77 -16.47
C TRP A 436 11.54 11.30 -16.68
N LEU A 437 10.24 10.99 -16.80
CA LEU A 437 9.76 9.61 -16.99
C LEU A 437 10.24 8.98 -18.30
N THR A 438 10.46 9.77 -19.34
CA THR A 438 10.82 9.28 -20.69
C THR A 438 12.26 9.62 -21.08
N ARG A 439 13.04 10.26 -20.21
CA ARG A 439 14.48 10.47 -20.45
C ARG A 439 15.21 9.12 -20.43
N THR A 440 16.32 8.98 -21.12
CA THR A 440 17.14 7.75 -21.09
C THR A 440 18.49 7.95 -20.44
N ASN A 441 18.99 9.19 -20.40
CA ASN A 441 20.25 9.53 -19.75
C ASN A 441 20.01 10.14 -18.36
N PRO A 442 20.56 9.57 -17.28
CA PRO A 442 20.52 10.21 -15.99
C PRO A 442 21.26 11.55 -16.06
N ILE A 443 20.91 12.49 -15.22
CA ILE A 443 21.61 13.78 -15.09
C ILE A 443 22.81 13.64 -14.16
N TYR A 444 22.66 12.84 -13.10
CA TYR A 444 23.66 12.68 -12.06
C TYR A 444 24.40 11.35 -12.19
N GLY A 445 25.72 11.36 -11.94
CA GLY A 445 26.50 10.16 -11.67
C GLY A 445 26.10 9.58 -10.31
N ASN A 446 26.12 8.26 -10.16
CA ASN A 446 25.69 7.54 -8.94
C ASN A 446 26.32 6.14 -8.90
N ASP A 447 26.03 5.36 -7.86
CA ASP A 447 26.64 4.04 -7.65
C ASP A 447 26.36 3.03 -8.79
N VAL A 448 25.33 3.27 -9.60
CA VAL A 448 24.97 2.40 -10.73
C VAL A 448 25.69 2.84 -12.01
N THR A 449 25.75 4.14 -12.29
CA THR A 449 26.37 4.65 -13.52
C THR A 449 27.87 4.94 -13.38
N GLY A 450 28.36 5.02 -12.14
CA GLY A 450 29.67 5.55 -11.80
C GLY A 450 29.81 7.04 -12.07
N VAL A 451 31.02 7.52 -11.79
CA VAL A 451 31.47 8.90 -12.04
C VAL A 451 31.70 9.10 -13.53
N ARG A 452 31.11 10.15 -14.11
CA ARG A 452 31.24 10.46 -15.54
C ARG A 452 32.56 11.17 -15.85
N PRO A 453 33.06 11.10 -17.10
CA PRO A 453 34.21 11.89 -17.51
C PRO A 453 34.01 13.39 -17.25
N GLY A 454 34.98 14.01 -16.60
CA GLY A 454 34.95 15.44 -16.26
C GLY A 454 34.03 15.83 -15.10
N ASP A 455 33.41 14.86 -14.42
CA ASP A 455 32.53 15.10 -13.28
C ASP A 455 33.24 14.95 -11.93
N PHE A 456 32.62 15.48 -10.88
CA PHE A 456 33.12 15.52 -9.50
C PHE A 456 31.95 15.61 -8.49
N PRO A 457 32.19 15.53 -7.17
CA PRO A 457 31.11 15.48 -6.19
C PRO A 457 30.11 16.63 -6.29
N TRP A 458 28.82 16.32 -6.20
CA TRP A 458 27.72 17.29 -6.21
C TRP A 458 27.81 18.30 -5.06
N ILE A 459 28.32 17.88 -3.89
CA ILE A 459 28.54 18.78 -2.75
C ILE A 459 29.57 19.88 -3.03
N LEU A 460 30.39 19.72 -4.08
CA LEU A 460 31.37 20.71 -4.53
C LEU A 460 30.89 21.46 -5.78
N GLY A 461 29.67 21.22 -6.25
CA GLY A 461 29.08 21.84 -7.44
C GLY A 461 29.14 20.98 -8.72
N GLY A 462 29.55 19.71 -8.63
CA GLY A 462 29.51 18.75 -9.73
C GLY A 462 28.13 18.09 -9.91
N HIS A 463 28.08 16.97 -10.62
CA HIS A 463 26.86 16.17 -10.85
C HIS A 463 26.99 14.73 -10.36
N ASP A 464 28.03 14.36 -9.62
CA ASP A 464 28.16 13.01 -9.07
C ASP A 464 27.63 12.92 -7.63
N VAL A 465 26.74 11.95 -7.38
CA VAL A 465 26.21 11.58 -6.06
C VAL A 465 26.51 10.12 -5.73
N SER A 466 27.63 9.60 -6.21
CA SER A 466 28.09 8.26 -5.83
C SER A 466 28.57 8.25 -4.38
N THR A 467 28.41 7.11 -3.72
CA THR A 467 28.88 6.87 -2.36
C THR A 467 30.42 6.91 -2.31
N PRO A 468 31.05 7.65 -1.37
CA PRO A 468 32.50 7.73 -1.27
C PRO A 468 33.20 6.37 -1.14
N SER A 469 33.86 5.97 -2.22
CA SER A 469 34.70 4.76 -2.31
C SER A 469 36.07 5.09 -2.89
N ARG A 470 36.99 4.12 -2.84
CA ARG A 470 38.32 4.28 -3.43
C ARG A 470 38.21 4.46 -4.96
N GLU A 471 37.35 3.67 -5.58
CA GLU A 471 37.08 3.68 -7.01
C GLU A 471 36.49 5.02 -7.47
N VAL A 472 35.55 5.56 -6.71
CA VAL A 472 34.94 6.88 -6.96
C VAL A 472 35.99 8.00 -6.86
N LEU A 473 36.83 7.97 -5.82
CA LEU A 473 37.93 8.95 -5.67
C LEU A 473 38.96 8.84 -6.80
N ASP A 474 39.34 7.62 -7.18
CA ASP A 474 40.27 7.40 -8.30
C ASP A 474 39.67 7.89 -9.64
N ALA A 475 38.34 7.82 -9.82
CA ALA A 475 37.66 8.41 -10.96
C ALA A 475 37.70 9.95 -10.93
N TYR A 476 37.52 10.58 -9.77
CA TYR A 476 37.71 12.03 -9.63
C TYR A 476 39.15 12.45 -9.93
N HIS A 477 40.14 11.68 -9.47
CA HIS A 477 41.54 11.91 -9.80
C HIS A 477 41.79 11.81 -11.31
N ALA A 478 41.22 10.80 -11.97
CA ALA A 478 41.32 10.64 -13.42
C ALA A 478 40.68 11.83 -14.19
N ASN A 479 39.63 12.42 -13.62
CA ASN A 479 39.00 13.65 -14.13
C ASN A 479 39.78 14.93 -13.78
N GLY A 480 40.89 14.82 -13.03
CA GLY A 480 41.74 15.96 -12.65
C GLY A 480 41.27 16.72 -11.41
N PHE A 481 40.28 16.20 -10.68
CA PHE A 481 39.74 16.78 -9.44
C PHE A 481 40.29 16.06 -8.21
N LEU A 482 40.32 16.78 -7.08
CA LEU A 482 40.65 16.24 -5.75
C LEU A 482 41.99 15.48 -5.68
N LEU A 483 42.97 15.83 -6.52
CA LEU A 483 44.24 15.09 -6.68
C LEU A 483 45.08 14.94 -5.41
N ASP A 484 44.84 15.80 -4.42
CA ASP A 484 45.49 15.85 -3.12
C ASP A 484 44.65 15.21 -2.00
N TRP A 485 43.46 14.71 -2.31
CA TRP A 485 42.55 14.10 -1.33
C TRP A 485 42.81 12.61 -1.17
N THR A 486 42.63 12.14 0.05
CA THR A 486 42.46 10.73 0.37
C THR A 486 40.99 10.36 0.46
N LEU A 487 40.69 9.06 0.56
CA LEU A 487 39.32 8.62 0.81
C LEU A 487 38.79 9.13 2.17
N SER A 488 39.68 9.35 3.15
CA SER A 488 39.29 9.95 4.43
C SER A 488 38.82 11.38 4.20
N ASP A 489 39.61 12.20 3.50
CA ASP A 489 39.27 13.61 3.25
C ASP A 489 37.93 13.74 2.52
N LEU A 490 37.67 12.85 1.54
CA LEU A 490 36.39 12.81 0.84
C LEU A 490 35.23 12.51 1.80
N ARG A 491 35.37 11.50 2.67
CA ARG A 491 34.34 11.15 3.66
C ARG A 491 34.15 12.25 4.69
N ASP A 492 35.23 12.82 5.17
CA ASP A 492 35.23 13.93 6.14
C ASP A 492 34.50 15.15 5.57
N ALA A 493 34.59 15.39 4.26
CA ALA A 493 33.82 16.45 3.58
C ALA A 493 32.31 16.19 3.58
N TYR A 494 31.85 14.95 3.33
CA TYR A 494 30.43 14.61 3.45
C TYR A 494 29.94 14.67 4.90
N GLU A 495 30.75 14.17 5.85
CA GLU A 495 30.42 14.23 7.28
C GLU A 495 30.36 15.67 7.79
N ALA A 496 31.25 16.55 7.33
CA ALA A 496 31.22 17.98 7.66
C ALA A 496 29.94 18.69 7.19
N GLU A 497 29.29 18.18 6.15
CA GLU A 497 27.97 18.62 5.67
C GLU A 497 26.80 17.93 6.39
N GLY A 498 27.08 17.02 7.33
CA GLY A 498 26.07 16.21 8.00
C GLY A 498 25.40 15.17 7.10
N ILE A 499 26.02 14.85 5.94
CA ILE A 499 25.49 13.86 5.00
C ILE A 499 25.84 12.46 5.50
N LEU A 500 24.81 11.62 5.57
CA LEU A 500 24.88 10.23 5.97
C LEU A 500 25.04 9.34 4.74
N MET A 501 26.11 8.56 4.69
CA MET A 501 26.32 7.56 3.65
C MET A 501 25.42 6.34 3.89
N GLY A 502 24.78 5.85 2.83
CA GLY A 502 23.82 4.75 2.88
C GLY A 502 22.37 5.21 3.05
N ALA A 503 21.42 4.31 2.81
CA ALA A 503 19.99 4.58 2.94
C ALA A 503 19.53 4.68 4.41
N GLY A 504 20.44 4.49 5.37
CA GLY A 504 20.12 4.50 6.80
C GLY A 504 19.42 3.23 7.32
N ALA A 505 19.14 2.27 6.43
CA ALA A 505 18.60 0.96 6.79
C ALA A 505 19.66 -0.01 7.33
N GLU A 506 20.95 0.31 7.18
CA GLU A 506 22.03 -0.40 7.83
C GLU A 506 21.75 -0.42 9.33
N ASP A 507 21.55 -1.60 9.91
CA ASP A 507 21.13 -1.83 11.30
C ASP A 507 22.26 -1.50 12.29
N ARG A 508 22.77 -0.27 12.18
CA ARG A 508 23.78 0.31 13.03
C ARG A 508 23.11 0.70 14.33
N MET A 509 23.38 -0.09 15.36
CA MET A 509 22.84 0.06 16.71
C MET A 509 23.08 1.46 17.32
N ASP A 510 24.05 2.21 16.77
CA ASP A 510 24.50 3.54 17.18
C ASP A 510 23.89 4.71 16.40
N VAL A 511 23.22 4.47 15.26
CA VAL A 511 22.61 5.53 14.46
C VAL A 511 21.14 5.69 14.87
N PRO A 512 20.67 6.91 15.24
CA PRO A 512 19.26 7.12 15.52
C PRO A 512 18.42 6.61 14.36
N ARG A 513 17.42 5.76 14.62
CA ARG A 513 16.56 5.12 13.61
C ARG A 513 15.67 6.10 12.80
N ASN A 514 15.93 7.42 12.86
CA ASN A 514 15.05 8.42 12.28
C ASN A 514 15.66 9.85 12.13
N PRO A 515 16.72 10.10 11.36
CA PRO A 515 16.79 11.31 10.56
C PRO A 515 16.00 11.08 9.27
N SER A 516 15.40 12.13 8.74
CA SER A 516 14.78 12.08 7.40
C SER A 516 15.86 11.67 6.37
N TYR A 517 15.83 10.42 5.91
CA TYR A 517 16.73 9.91 4.86
C TYR A 517 16.27 10.34 3.47
N ARG A 518 15.86 11.60 3.33
CA ARG A 518 15.67 12.19 2.02
C ARG A 518 17.03 12.27 1.34
N HIS A 519 17.06 12.00 0.04
CA HIS A 519 18.29 12.04 -0.71
C HIS A 519 18.85 13.48 -0.76
N ILE A 520 20.17 13.64 -0.82
CA ILE A 520 20.82 14.97 -0.82
C ILE A 520 20.35 15.86 -1.99
N LEU A 521 20.03 15.27 -3.14
CA LEU A 521 19.49 15.98 -4.30
C LEU A 521 18.14 16.65 -4.02
N GLU A 522 17.39 16.14 -3.03
CA GLU A 522 16.06 16.63 -2.66
C GLU A 522 16.10 17.50 -1.39
N GLY A 523 17.30 17.89 -0.96
CA GLY A 523 17.54 18.70 0.24
C GLY A 523 17.55 17.89 1.54
N GLY A 524 17.67 16.57 1.46
CA GLY A 524 17.88 15.72 2.63
C GLY A 524 19.35 15.51 2.97
N LEU A 525 19.61 14.55 3.87
CA LEU A 525 20.95 14.21 4.34
C LEU A 525 21.41 12.80 3.93
N GLY A 526 20.57 12.02 3.25
CA GLY A 526 20.92 10.66 2.83
C GLY A 526 21.66 10.65 1.50
N LEU A 527 22.79 9.95 1.44
CA LEU A 527 23.51 9.62 0.21
C LEU A 527 23.37 8.14 -0.08
N PHE A 528 22.47 7.80 -0.99
CA PHE A 528 22.19 6.43 -1.39
C PHE A 528 21.65 6.39 -2.81
N THR A 529 21.90 5.30 -3.51
CA THR A 529 21.34 5.09 -4.84
C THR A 529 20.11 4.18 -4.74
N PRO A 530 18.88 4.65 -5.03
CA PRO A 530 17.72 3.75 -5.08
C PRO A 530 17.91 2.69 -6.17
N ALA A 531 17.14 1.60 -6.11
CA ALA A 531 17.20 0.56 -7.13
C ALA A 531 17.01 1.18 -8.54
N ALA A 532 17.97 0.95 -9.45
CA ALA A 532 18.13 1.66 -10.74
C ALA A 532 16.89 1.69 -11.66
N HIS A 533 15.95 0.80 -11.41
CA HIS A 533 14.75 0.60 -12.21
C HIS A 533 13.48 1.15 -11.54
N SER A 534 13.57 1.62 -10.29
CA SER A 534 12.40 2.15 -9.58
C SER A 534 11.98 3.51 -10.13
N ALA A 535 10.72 3.86 -9.90
CA ALA A 535 10.23 5.20 -10.20
C ALA A 535 10.95 6.27 -9.36
N GLY A 536 11.35 5.94 -8.12
CA GLY A 536 12.18 6.81 -7.27
C GLY A 536 13.55 7.09 -7.84
N TYR A 537 14.30 6.09 -8.33
CA TYR A 537 15.58 6.29 -9.02
C TYR A 537 15.38 7.18 -10.25
N LYS A 538 14.33 6.91 -11.03
CA LYS A 538 13.99 7.69 -12.22
C LYS A 538 13.75 9.16 -11.91
N ARG A 539 12.90 9.44 -10.93
CA ARG A 539 12.63 10.80 -10.46
C ARG A 539 13.91 11.49 -10.00
N LEU A 540 14.67 10.80 -9.15
CA LEU A 540 15.84 11.35 -8.49
C LEU A 540 16.98 11.65 -9.47
N MET A 541 17.31 10.70 -10.35
CA MET A 541 18.49 10.79 -11.20
C MET A 541 18.22 11.48 -12.54
N PHE A 542 16.97 11.65 -12.98
CA PHE A 542 16.64 12.18 -14.31
C PHE A 542 15.89 13.52 -14.29
N MET A 543 15.54 14.05 -13.11
CA MET A 543 15.06 15.42 -12.96
C MET A 543 16.21 16.36 -12.58
N ASN A 544 16.12 17.63 -13.00
CA ASN A 544 17.08 18.63 -12.57
C ASN A 544 16.81 19.01 -11.12
N HIS A 545 17.85 18.99 -10.30
CA HIS A 545 17.85 19.52 -8.94
C HIS A 545 18.62 20.84 -8.86
N GLY A 546 18.37 21.61 -7.81
CA GLY A 546 19.14 22.81 -7.54
C GLY A 546 20.62 22.51 -7.30
N THR A 547 21.47 23.51 -7.45
CA THR A 547 22.88 23.39 -7.06
C THR A 547 22.98 23.28 -5.54
N TYR A 548 23.84 22.38 -5.06
CA TYR A 548 24.10 22.25 -3.63
C TYR A 548 24.58 23.56 -3.01
N GLN A 549 24.20 23.81 -1.76
CA GLN A 549 24.63 24.97 -0.98
C GLN A 549 25.46 24.49 0.21
N PRO A 550 26.81 24.54 0.12
CA PRO A 550 27.65 24.00 1.18
C PRO A 550 27.50 24.76 2.51
N THR A 551 27.35 23.99 3.59
CA THR A 551 27.15 24.49 4.95
C THR A 551 28.45 24.55 5.74
N SER A 552 29.41 23.67 5.46
CA SER A 552 30.72 23.64 6.09
C SER A 552 31.72 24.59 5.41
N GLU A 553 32.72 25.04 6.18
CA GLU A 553 33.81 25.86 5.63
C GLU A 553 34.72 25.05 4.70
N LEU A 554 34.97 23.78 5.02
CA LEU A 554 35.78 22.86 4.20
C LEU A 554 35.21 22.77 2.77
N VAL A 555 33.94 22.38 2.64
CA VAL A 555 33.32 22.18 1.33
C VAL A 555 33.13 23.49 0.58
N ARG A 556 32.77 24.60 1.25
CA ARG A 556 32.72 25.93 0.61
C ARG A 556 34.06 26.31 -0.01
N ASN A 557 35.15 26.22 0.75
CA ASN A 557 36.47 26.62 0.30
C ASN A 557 36.95 25.73 -0.87
N THR A 558 36.70 24.42 -0.79
CA THR A 558 37.04 23.47 -1.86
C THR A 558 36.21 23.71 -3.12
N ALA A 559 34.90 23.93 -2.99
CA ALA A 559 34.01 24.23 -4.12
C ALA A 559 34.44 25.53 -4.83
N ASP A 560 34.77 26.57 -4.07
CA ASP A 560 35.28 27.84 -4.61
C ASP A 560 36.61 27.65 -5.35
N ALA A 561 37.53 26.84 -4.81
CA ALA A 561 38.80 26.53 -5.46
C ALA A 561 38.62 25.78 -6.79
N ILE A 562 37.71 24.80 -6.83
CA ILE A 562 37.35 24.07 -8.06
C ILE A 562 36.72 25.02 -9.07
N ARG A 563 35.78 25.88 -8.66
CA ARG A 563 35.14 26.85 -9.55
C ARG A 563 36.17 27.79 -10.20
N VAL A 564 37.07 28.37 -9.40
CA VAL A 564 38.14 29.25 -9.92
C VAL A 564 39.04 28.51 -10.92
N ARG A 565 39.39 27.25 -10.63
CA ARG A 565 40.18 26.43 -11.55
C ARG A 565 39.45 26.16 -12.87
N LEU A 566 38.16 25.87 -12.81
CA LEU A 566 37.33 25.65 -14.00
C LEU A 566 37.18 26.94 -14.83
N GLU A 567 37.06 28.10 -14.19
CA GLU A 567 37.00 29.41 -14.86
C GLU A 567 38.33 29.79 -15.53
N GLN A 568 39.46 29.34 -14.99
CA GLN A 568 40.80 29.59 -15.53
C GLN A 568 41.25 28.57 -16.59
N ALA A 569 40.54 27.45 -16.73
CA ALA A 569 40.89 26.42 -17.70
C ALA A 569 40.73 26.95 -19.15
N PRO A 570 41.71 26.69 -20.04
CA PRO A 570 41.59 27.11 -21.45
C PRO A 570 40.33 26.54 -22.08
N PRO A 571 39.61 27.29 -22.94
CA PRO A 571 38.38 26.85 -23.57
C PRO A 571 38.54 25.57 -24.42
N GLU A 572 39.75 25.24 -24.87
CA GLU A 572 40.05 24.00 -25.60
C GLU A 572 40.08 22.74 -24.72
N SER A 573 40.13 22.88 -23.39
CA SER A 573 40.07 21.75 -22.44
C SER A 573 38.67 21.46 -21.90
N ALA A 574 37.68 22.31 -22.20
CA ALA A 574 36.29 22.03 -21.88
C ALA A 574 35.77 20.97 -22.85
N ALA A 575 35.58 19.74 -22.37
CA ALA A 575 34.97 18.66 -23.12
C ALA A 575 33.69 19.16 -23.84
N PRO A 576 33.38 18.65 -25.05
CA PRO A 576 32.18 19.05 -25.76
C PRO A 576 30.97 18.86 -24.86
N LYS A 577 30.19 19.93 -24.67
CA LYS A 577 28.88 19.85 -24.02
C LYS A 577 27.95 19.08 -24.97
N GLU A 578 27.74 17.79 -24.70
CA GLU A 578 26.73 16.97 -25.36
C GLU A 578 25.32 17.26 -24.83
#